data_AF-A0A835WI21-F1
#
_entry.id   AF-A0A835WI21-F1
#
_cell.length_a   1.000
_cell.length_b   1.000
_cell.length_c   1.000
_cell.angle_alpha   90.00
_cell.angle_beta   90.00
_cell.angle_gamma   90.00
#
_symmetry.space_group_name_H-M   'P 1'
#
loop_
_entity.id
_entity.type
_entity.pdbx_description
1 polymer ?
#
loop_
_entity_poly.entity_id
_entity_poly.type
_entity_poly.pdbx_seq_one_letter_code
_entity_poly.pdbx_strand_id
1 'polypeptide(L)'
;MSEARDVLAAWDRNVGALLDRALSLNDNAAAAPMLLDAVGPPAYAKRMYKLVALDEEGVPTSIYDGTTRYYPGVTVFHDAQPEHCGGLYVYPSFEECLRAGASGFPRASRLAHAPRAIAVVLAWNHDGARLPVSYGAKKAYSYLQLVDLLPLPPTWVLTSGTANAEGAATPPDLGGPSPAPRRAVTLRPRSGTPESLAKSQAQTIRLELEVADMEQQLRLARSVLS
;
A
#
# COMPACT_ATOMS: atom_id res chain seq x y z
N MET A 1 7.17 23.81 25.68
CA MET A 1 8.31 23.46 24.78
C MET A 1 9.24 22.38 25.36
N SER A 2 9.39 22.22 26.68
CA SER A 2 10.22 21.15 27.29
C SER A 2 9.65 19.75 27.01
N GLU A 3 8.34 19.58 27.21
CA GLU A 3 7.65 18.28 27.14
C GLU A 3 7.79 17.55 25.78
N ALA A 4 7.75 18.29 24.66
CA ALA A 4 7.92 17.70 23.33
C ALA A 4 9.35 17.17 23.08
N ARG A 5 10.38 17.78 23.70
CA ARG A 5 11.77 17.31 23.61
C ARG A 5 11.97 16.04 24.44
N ASP A 6 11.32 15.96 25.60
CA ASP A 6 11.41 14.80 26.48
C ASP A 6 10.74 13.56 25.87
N VAL A 7 9.61 13.75 25.15
CA VAL A 7 8.93 12.68 24.41
C VAL A 7 9.76 12.16 23.23
N LEU A 8 10.38 13.06 22.44
CA LEU A 8 11.28 12.66 21.35
C LEU A 8 12.50 11.89 21.89
N ALA A 9 13.12 12.38 22.96
CA ALA A 9 14.28 11.72 23.55
C ALA A 9 13.93 10.34 24.16
N ALA A 10 12.73 10.16 24.71
CA ALA A 10 12.26 8.86 25.20
C ALA A 10 11.94 7.89 24.05
N TRP A 11 11.35 8.39 22.95
CA TRP A 11 11.12 7.63 21.74
C TRP A 11 12.44 7.16 21.13
N ASP A 12 13.41 8.06 20.97
CA ASP A 12 14.74 7.75 20.43
C ASP A 12 15.46 6.66 21.23
N ARG A 13 15.39 6.68 22.57
CA ARG A 13 16.01 5.65 23.41
C ARG A 13 15.35 4.28 23.28
N ASN A 14 14.02 4.22 23.28
CA ASN A 14 13.29 2.95 23.19
C ASN A 14 13.40 2.33 21.80
N VAL A 15 13.31 3.16 20.75
CA VAL A 15 13.47 2.73 19.36
C VAL A 15 14.92 2.35 19.10
N GLY A 16 15.89 3.15 19.54
CA GLY A 16 17.32 2.84 19.42
C GLY A 16 17.67 1.49 20.04
N ALA A 17 17.26 1.21 21.28
CA ALA A 17 17.54 -0.07 21.94
C ALA A 17 16.86 -1.28 21.25
N LEU A 18 15.63 -1.10 20.74
CA LEU A 18 14.94 -2.14 19.98
C LEU A 18 15.63 -2.41 18.63
N LEU A 19 16.08 -1.36 17.95
CA LEU A 19 16.78 -1.46 16.68
C LEU A 19 18.18 -2.02 16.84
N ASP A 20 18.96 -1.57 17.82
CA ASP A 20 20.29 -2.12 18.07
C ASP A 20 20.20 -3.62 18.40
N ARG A 21 19.16 -4.03 19.13
CA ARG A 21 18.87 -5.45 19.39
C ARG A 21 18.42 -6.18 18.12
N ALA A 22 17.59 -5.56 17.28
CA ALA A 22 17.13 -6.15 16.03
C ALA A 22 18.26 -6.28 14.99
N LEU A 23 19.09 -5.25 14.87
CA LEU A 23 20.22 -5.15 13.95
C LEU A 23 21.38 -6.05 14.38
N SER A 24 21.69 -6.14 15.68
CA SER A 24 22.70 -7.09 16.19
C SER A 24 22.29 -8.56 16.05
N LEU A 25 21.00 -8.85 15.87
CA LEU A 25 20.51 -10.19 15.55
C LEU A 25 20.47 -10.46 14.03
N ASN A 26 20.65 -9.44 13.19
CA ASN A 26 20.52 -9.51 11.73
C ASN A 26 21.73 -8.85 11.03
N ASP A 27 22.90 -9.50 11.09
CA ASP A 27 24.10 -9.08 10.34
C ASP A 27 23.93 -9.15 8.81
N ASN A 28 22.79 -9.63 8.30
CA ASN A 28 22.46 -9.60 6.89
C ASN A 28 21.49 -8.45 6.60
N ALA A 29 21.99 -7.39 5.95
CA ALA A 29 21.19 -6.25 5.46
C ALA A 29 20.08 -6.61 4.44
N ALA A 30 19.96 -7.89 4.07
CA ALA A 30 18.87 -8.45 3.25
C ALA A 30 17.77 -9.12 4.10
N ALA A 31 17.75 -8.89 5.41
CA ALA A 31 16.80 -9.50 6.32
C ALA A 31 15.35 -9.16 5.97
N ALA A 32 14.46 -10.14 6.18
CA ALA A 32 13.04 -9.97 5.95
C ALA A 32 12.46 -8.81 6.79
N PRO A 33 11.43 -8.09 6.30
CA PRO A 33 10.80 -7.02 7.05
C PRO A 33 10.32 -7.48 8.43
N MET A 34 10.56 -6.66 9.44
CA MET A 34 10.21 -6.91 10.83
C MET A 34 8.90 -6.21 11.20
N LEU A 35 8.10 -6.83 12.07
CA LEU A 35 6.90 -6.22 12.65
C LEU A 35 7.20 -5.69 14.05
N LEU A 36 6.83 -4.45 14.31
CA LEU A 36 7.06 -3.71 15.54
C LEU A 36 5.73 -3.19 16.09
N ASP A 37 5.22 -3.80 17.15
CA ASP A 37 3.89 -3.46 17.71
C ASP A 37 3.89 -2.18 18.57
N ALA A 38 5.03 -1.82 19.15
CA ALA A 38 5.15 -0.72 20.12
C ALA A 38 5.76 0.56 19.55
N VAL A 39 6.03 0.60 18.24
CA VAL A 39 6.67 1.76 17.59
C VAL A 39 5.59 2.58 16.89
N GLY A 40 5.26 3.74 17.45
CA GLY A 40 4.37 4.70 16.81
C GLY A 40 5.09 5.58 15.78
N PRO A 41 4.35 6.14 14.80
CA PRO A 41 4.91 7.07 13.82
C PRO A 41 5.32 8.39 14.50
N PRO A 42 6.50 8.94 14.20
CA PRO A 42 6.90 10.25 14.71
C PRO A 42 6.15 11.38 14.00
N ALA A 43 6.20 12.58 14.59
CA ALA A 43 5.49 13.76 14.06
C ALA A 43 5.91 14.18 12.63
N TYR A 44 7.13 13.83 12.20
CA TYR A 44 7.63 14.13 10.86
C TYR A 44 7.31 13.04 9.82
N ALA A 45 6.62 11.96 10.23
CA ALA A 45 6.21 10.91 9.30
C ALA A 45 5.37 11.48 8.15
N LYS A 46 5.57 10.94 6.96
CA LYS A 46 4.92 11.41 5.74
C LYS A 46 3.81 10.46 5.35
N ARG A 47 2.65 11.01 4.99
CA ARG A 47 1.57 10.24 4.37
C ARG A 47 2.00 9.83 2.96
N MET A 48 1.99 8.54 2.68
CA MET A 48 2.37 7.95 1.40
C MET A 48 1.36 6.87 1.00
N TYR A 49 1.50 6.33 -0.21
CA TYR A 49 0.61 5.34 -0.78
C TYR A 49 1.40 4.09 -1.19
N LYS A 50 0.85 2.91 -0.95
CA LYS A 50 1.46 1.64 -1.32
C LYS A 50 0.44 0.75 -2.00
N LEU A 51 0.80 0.20 -3.15
CA LEU A 51 0.00 -0.84 -3.80
C LEU A 51 0.21 -2.16 -3.06
N VAL A 52 -0.89 -2.79 -2.66
CA VAL A 52 -0.93 -4.03 -1.90
C VAL A 52 -1.90 -5.02 -2.54
N ALA A 53 -1.66 -6.31 -2.34
CA ALA A 53 -2.62 -7.36 -2.62
C ALA A 53 -3.35 -7.72 -1.33
N LEU A 54 -4.61 -8.10 -1.42
CA LEU A 54 -5.36 -8.69 -0.31
C LEU A 54 -5.22 -10.19 -0.41
N ASP A 55 -4.66 -10.82 0.61
CA ASP A 55 -4.53 -12.27 0.63
C ASP A 55 -5.89 -12.96 0.85
N GLU A 56 -5.88 -14.30 1.03
CA GLU A 56 -7.11 -15.09 1.23
C GLU A 56 -7.89 -14.68 2.49
N GLU A 57 -7.20 -14.10 3.49
CA GLU A 57 -7.76 -13.59 4.73
C GLU A 57 -8.22 -12.12 4.59
N GLY A 58 -8.00 -11.49 3.43
CA GLY A 58 -8.24 -10.07 3.19
C GLY A 58 -7.18 -9.14 3.78
N VAL A 59 -6.03 -9.68 4.22
CA VAL A 59 -4.96 -8.90 4.85
C VAL A 59 -4.11 -8.23 3.77
N PRO A 60 -3.85 -6.90 3.88
CA PRO A 60 -2.96 -6.21 2.97
C PRO A 60 -1.55 -6.79 3.01
N THR A 61 -1.08 -7.27 1.87
CA THR A 61 0.20 -7.96 1.70
C THR A 61 1.01 -7.32 0.59
N SER A 62 2.32 -7.26 0.79
CA SER A 62 3.27 -6.71 -0.17
C SER A 62 3.23 -7.48 -1.48
N ILE A 63 3.00 -6.77 -2.58
CA ILE A 63 2.95 -7.35 -3.93
C ILE A 63 4.33 -7.80 -4.44
N TYR A 64 5.39 -7.28 -3.82
CA TYR A 64 6.78 -7.49 -4.25
C TYR A 64 7.33 -8.81 -3.73
N ASP A 65 7.22 -9.03 -2.42
CA ASP A 65 7.72 -10.25 -1.76
C ASP A 65 6.61 -11.31 -1.53
N GLY A 66 5.33 -10.92 -1.65
CA GLY A 66 4.18 -11.80 -1.43
C GLY A 66 4.02 -12.35 0.00
N THR A 67 4.76 -11.80 0.98
CA THR A 67 4.88 -12.35 2.35
C THR A 67 4.74 -11.28 3.43
N THR A 68 5.18 -10.04 3.19
CA THR A 68 5.10 -8.97 4.17
C THR A 68 3.66 -8.48 4.32
N ARG A 69 3.03 -8.79 5.46
CA ARG A 69 1.67 -8.37 5.82
C ARG A 69 1.67 -7.02 6.56
N TYR A 70 0.66 -6.20 6.32
CA TYR A 70 0.48 -4.89 6.95
C TYR A 70 -0.80 -4.90 7.79
N TYR A 71 -0.64 -4.72 9.10
CA TYR A 71 -1.75 -4.64 10.05
C TYR A 71 -1.93 -3.19 10.52
N PRO A 72 -3.17 -2.72 10.72
CA PRO A 72 -3.42 -1.41 11.31
C PRO A 72 -2.74 -1.29 12.68
N GLY A 73 -2.06 -0.16 12.94
CA GLY A 73 -1.35 0.10 14.19
C GLY A 73 -0.01 -0.62 14.37
N VAL A 74 0.34 -1.56 13.48
CA VAL A 74 1.65 -2.26 13.52
C VAL A 74 2.62 -1.57 12.57
N THR A 75 3.83 -1.30 13.06
CA THR A 75 4.89 -0.74 12.23
C THR A 75 5.74 -1.83 11.59
N VAL A 76 5.87 -1.77 10.27
CA VAL A 76 6.79 -2.61 9.52
C VAL A 76 8.13 -1.88 9.38
N PHE A 77 9.22 -2.54 9.72
CA PHE A 77 10.58 -2.03 9.58
C PHE A 77 11.38 -2.85 8.57
N HIS A 78 12.06 -2.16 7.66
CA HIS A 78 13.10 -2.71 6.82
C HIS A 78 13.99 -1.54 6.37
N ASP A 79 15.26 -1.54 6.78
CA ASP A 79 16.15 -0.40 6.55
C ASP A 79 16.28 -0.05 5.06
N ALA A 80 16.08 1.24 4.77
CA ALA A 80 16.09 1.73 3.40
C ALA A 80 17.50 2.12 2.97
N GLN A 81 18.16 1.26 2.21
CA GLN A 81 19.53 1.46 1.72
C GLN A 81 19.56 1.70 0.22
N PRO A 82 20.52 2.51 -0.30
CA PRO A 82 20.79 2.56 -1.73
C PRO A 82 21.00 1.16 -2.29
N GLU A 83 20.56 0.93 -3.53
CA GLU A 83 20.77 -0.34 -4.25
C GLU A 83 20.19 -1.60 -3.59
N HIS A 84 19.36 -1.47 -2.53
CA HIS A 84 18.76 -2.64 -1.90
C HIS A 84 17.74 -3.35 -2.81
N CYS A 85 17.85 -4.67 -2.91
CA CYS A 85 16.93 -5.52 -3.67
C CYS A 85 15.80 -6.00 -2.76
N GLY A 86 14.98 -5.07 -2.29
CA GLY A 86 13.91 -5.34 -1.33
C GLY A 86 13.69 -4.14 -0.44
N GLY A 87 12.45 -3.76 -0.19
CA GLY A 87 12.19 -2.54 0.55
C GLY A 87 10.73 -2.18 0.65
N LEU A 88 10.45 -1.30 1.61
CA LEU A 88 9.13 -0.74 1.83
C LEU A 88 8.87 0.39 0.82
N TYR A 89 8.71 0.03 -0.45
CA TYR A 89 8.44 1.00 -1.51
C TYR A 89 7.04 1.59 -1.36
N VAL A 90 6.97 2.92 -1.49
CA VAL A 90 5.77 3.75 -1.43
C VAL A 90 5.84 4.88 -2.47
N TYR A 91 4.72 5.55 -2.67
CA TYR A 91 4.54 6.64 -3.63
C TYR A 91 4.01 7.88 -2.91
N PRO A 92 4.45 9.09 -3.30
CA PRO A 92 4.02 10.34 -2.68
C PRO A 92 2.55 10.69 -2.98
N SER A 93 1.99 10.17 -4.07
CA SER A 93 0.59 10.39 -4.43
C SER A 93 -0.13 9.10 -4.83
N PHE A 94 -1.46 9.17 -4.76
CA PHE A 94 -2.35 8.10 -5.17
C PHE A 94 -2.23 7.81 -6.67
N GLU A 95 -2.12 8.86 -7.49
CA GLU A 95 -1.99 8.76 -8.96
C GLU A 95 -0.68 8.09 -9.37
N GLU A 96 0.42 8.40 -8.69
CA GLU A 96 1.71 7.75 -8.95
C GLU A 96 1.68 6.28 -8.57
N CYS A 97 1.04 5.95 -7.45
CA CYS A 97 0.82 4.57 -7.03
C CYS A 97 0.03 3.78 -8.08
N LEU A 98 -1.05 4.37 -8.60
CA LEU A 98 -1.87 3.78 -9.66
C LEU A 98 -1.11 3.59 -10.97
N ARG A 99 -0.39 4.63 -11.40
CA ARG A 99 0.42 4.60 -12.62
C ARG A 99 1.48 3.51 -12.54
N ALA A 100 2.17 3.42 -11.41
CA ALA A 100 3.17 2.38 -11.20
C ALA A 100 2.57 0.97 -11.23
N GLY A 101 1.38 0.79 -10.65
CA GLY A 101 0.63 -0.46 -10.73
C GLY A 101 0.23 -0.86 -12.16
N ALA A 102 0.00 0.11 -13.05
CA ALA A 102 -0.31 -0.14 -14.46
C ALA A 102 0.93 -0.51 -15.29
N SER A 103 2.07 0.13 -15.02
CA SER A 103 3.29 0.03 -15.84
C SER A 103 4.11 -1.26 -15.69
N GLY A 104 3.83 -2.11 -14.70
CA GLY A 104 4.58 -3.36 -14.54
C GLY A 104 4.39 -3.98 -13.19
N PHE A 105 3.51 -4.97 -13.13
CA PHE A 105 3.46 -5.90 -12.01
C PHE A 105 4.41 -7.07 -12.29
N PRO A 106 5.17 -7.56 -11.29
CA PRO A 106 5.95 -8.77 -11.47
C PRO A 106 4.99 -9.91 -11.84
N ARG A 107 5.04 -10.40 -13.09
CA ARG A 107 4.18 -11.50 -13.56
C ARG A 107 4.37 -12.77 -12.72
N ALA A 108 5.50 -12.90 -12.04
CA ALA A 108 5.87 -14.01 -11.17
C ALA A 108 5.43 -13.83 -9.69
N SER A 109 4.73 -12.76 -9.33
CA SER A 109 4.26 -12.60 -7.95
C SER A 109 3.20 -13.64 -7.62
N ARG A 110 3.37 -14.36 -6.49
CA ARG A 110 2.39 -15.37 -6.00
C ARG A 110 0.99 -14.79 -5.81
N LEU A 111 0.88 -13.47 -5.67
CA LEU A 111 -0.36 -12.73 -5.47
C LEU A 111 -0.86 -12.06 -6.76
N ALA A 112 -0.42 -12.51 -7.94
CA ALA A 112 -0.84 -11.92 -9.21
C ALA A 112 -2.37 -11.88 -9.42
N HIS A 113 -3.08 -12.89 -8.90
CA HIS A 113 -4.54 -13.04 -9.00
C HIS A 113 -5.31 -12.44 -7.82
N ALA A 114 -4.62 -12.03 -6.76
CA ALA A 114 -5.24 -11.51 -5.56
C ALA A 114 -5.94 -10.17 -5.84
N PRO A 115 -7.08 -9.87 -5.17
CA PRO A 115 -7.65 -8.54 -5.19
C PRO A 115 -6.63 -7.50 -4.75
N ARG A 116 -6.72 -6.30 -5.29
CA ARG A 116 -5.75 -5.25 -5.05
C ARG A 116 -6.39 -4.05 -4.36
N ALA A 117 -5.58 -3.39 -3.55
CA ALA A 117 -5.97 -2.19 -2.83
C ALA A 117 -4.79 -1.22 -2.73
N ILE A 118 -5.05 0.01 -2.32
CA ILE A 118 -4.04 1.02 -2.04
C ILE A 118 -4.01 1.26 -0.54
N ALA A 119 -2.92 0.85 0.10
CA ALA A 119 -2.66 1.17 1.48
C ALA A 119 -2.22 2.64 1.59
N VAL A 120 -2.89 3.39 2.44
CA VAL A 120 -2.44 4.69 2.93
C VAL A 120 -1.58 4.43 4.15
N VAL A 121 -0.34 4.90 4.10
CA VAL A 121 0.65 4.61 5.13
C VAL A 121 1.30 5.89 5.64
N LEU A 122 1.76 5.85 6.88
CA LEU A 122 2.75 6.79 7.38
C LEU A 122 4.13 6.18 7.19
N ALA A 123 5.03 6.93 6.57
CA ALA A 123 6.37 6.48 6.22
C ALA A 123 7.42 7.43 6.80
N TRP A 124 8.48 6.87 7.41
CA TRP A 124 9.57 7.67 7.98
C TRP A 124 10.89 6.91 8.02
N ASN A 125 11.97 7.65 8.28
CA ASN A 125 13.28 7.11 8.62
C ASN A 125 13.56 7.36 10.10
N HIS A 126 14.51 6.61 10.66
CA HIS A 126 14.89 6.74 12.08
C HIS A 126 15.27 8.19 12.42
N ASP A 127 16.03 8.84 11.55
CA ASP A 127 16.30 10.28 11.62
C ASP A 127 15.37 11.04 10.67
N GLY A 128 14.70 12.08 11.19
CA GLY A 128 13.85 12.98 10.41
C GLY A 128 14.60 13.80 9.35
N ALA A 129 15.92 13.94 9.47
CA ALA A 129 16.76 14.56 8.44
C ALA A 129 17.15 13.59 7.32
N ARG A 130 17.08 12.27 7.54
CA ARG A 130 17.41 11.26 6.52
C ARG A 130 16.33 11.24 5.44
N LEU A 131 16.71 11.65 4.24
CA LEU A 131 15.83 11.61 3.06
C LEU A 131 15.51 10.15 2.66
N PRO A 132 14.34 9.89 2.05
CA PRO A 132 14.03 8.58 1.50
C PRO A 132 14.92 8.23 0.31
N VAL A 133 15.21 6.94 0.15
CA VAL A 133 15.90 6.45 -1.05
C VAL A 133 14.92 6.49 -2.22
N SER A 134 15.37 7.01 -3.36
CA SER A 134 14.52 7.25 -4.53
C SER A 134 14.84 6.28 -5.67
N TYR A 135 13.82 5.62 -6.19
CA TYR A 135 13.89 4.72 -7.35
C TYR A 135 12.90 5.21 -8.41
N GLY A 136 13.29 6.27 -9.12
CA GLY A 136 12.37 7.02 -9.98
C GLY A 136 11.23 7.64 -9.16
N ALA A 137 9.98 7.28 -9.46
CA ALA A 137 8.81 7.72 -8.71
C ALA A 137 8.64 7.00 -7.35
N LYS A 138 9.27 5.83 -7.17
CA LYS A 138 9.18 5.07 -5.92
C LYS A 138 10.09 5.70 -4.86
N LYS A 139 9.62 5.73 -3.62
CA LYS A 139 10.40 6.13 -2.45
C LYS A 139 10.47 4.95 -1.49
N ALA A 140 11.63 4.74 -0.88
CA ALA A 140 11.82 3.78 0.20
C ALA A 140 12.10 4.51 1.51
N TYR A 141 11.33 4.14 2.53
CA TYR A 141 11.51 4.55 3.92
C TYR A 141 11.78 3.32 4.75
N SER A 142 12.45 3.51 5.89
CA SER A 142 12.81 2.40 6.77
C SER A 142 11.63 1.85 7.55
N TYR A 143 10.63 2.70 7.82
CA TYR A 143 9.43 2.36 8.60
C TYR A 143 8.17 2.69 7.82
N LEU A 144 7.18 1.80 7.89
CA LEU A 144 5.82 2.05 7.44
C LEU A 144 4.82 1.64 8.52
N GLN A 145 3.75 2.41 8.67
CA GLN A 145 2.57 1.99 9.42
C GLN A 145 1.32 2.17 8.56
N LEU A 146 0.48 1.13 8.50
CA LEU A 146 -0.81 1.19 7.80
C LEU A 146 -1.78 2.08 8.58
N VAL A 147 -2.37 3.06 7.88
CA VAL A 147 -3.38 3.96 8.43
C VAL A 147 -4.76 3.62 7.88
N ASP A 148 -4.86 3.43 6.57
CA ASP A 148 -6.13 3.21 5.89
C ASP A 148 -5.93 2.36 4.62
N LEU A 149 -7.01 1.77 4.13
CA LEU A 149 -7.01 0.92 2.95
C LEU A 149 -8.08 1.38 1.95
N LEU A 150 -7.64 1.89 0.81
CA LEU A 150 -8.51 2.37 -0.25
C LEU A 150 -8.75 1.26 -1.28
N PRO A 151 -9.99 1.08 -1.76
CA PRO A 151 -10.26 0.19 -2.88
C PRO A 151 -9.58 0.71 -4.14
N LEU A 152 -9.19 -0.19 -5.05
CA LEU A 152 -8.81 0.25 -6.38
C LEU A 152 -10.01 0.84 -7.13
N PRO A 153 -9.80 1.89 -7.95
CA PRO A 153 -10.85 2.37 -8.85
C PRO A 153 -11.34 1.24 -9.76
N PRO A 154 -12.66 1.08 -9.97
CA PRO A 154 -13.21 0.01 -10.81
C PRO A 154 -12.65 -0.01 -12.24
N THR A 155 -12.34 1.16 -12.79
CA THR A 155 -11.74 1.32 -14.13
C THR A 155 -10.32 0.76 -14.23
N TRP A 156 -9.62 0.60 -13.11
CA TRP A 156 -8.25 0.07 -13.05
C TRP A 156 -8.20 -1.46 -13.08
N VAL A 157 -9.29 -2.13 -12.67
CA VAL A 157 -9.40 -3.59 -12.75
C VAL A 157 -9.43 -4.05 -14.21
N LEU A 158 -10.03 -3.25 -15.10
CA LEU A 158 -10.16 -3.54 -16.53
C LEU A 158 -8.81 -3.49 -17.27
N THR A 159 -7.91 -2.57 -16.91
CA THR A 159 -6.58 -2.46 -17.53
C THR A 159 -5.57 -3.46 -16.96
N SER A 160 -5.77 -3.89 -15.71
CA SER A 160 -4.93 -4.88 -15.03
C SER A 160 -5.24 -6.33 -15.45
N GLY A 161 -6.37 -6.55 -16.11
CA GLY A 161 -7.04 -7.84 -16.22
C GLY A 161 -7.25 -8.37 -17.64
N THR A 162 -6.36 -8.09 -18.61
CA THR A 162 -6.30 -8.81 -19.90
C THR A 162 -4.91 -8.73 -20.55
N ALA A 163 -3.84 -9.05 -19.83
CA ALA A 163 -2.63 -9.58 -20.49
C ALA A 163 -2.82 -11.09 -20.76
N ASN A 164 -3.95 -11.45 -21.40
CA ASN A 164 -4.15 -12.79 -21.95
C ASN A 164 -3.47 -12.84 -23.31
N ALA A 165 -2.35 -13.57 -23.36
CA ALA A 165 -1.99 -14.49 -24.44
C ALA A 165 -2.19 -14.06 -25.91
N GLU A 166 -1.78 -12.86 -26.33
CA GLU A 166 -1.55 -12.57 -27.75
C GLU A 166 -0.20 -11.87 -27.93
N GLY A 167 0.73 -12.57 -28.58
CA GLY A 167 1.97 -11.98 -29.11
C GLY A 167 3.28 -12.47 -28.50
N ALA A 168 3.67 -13.72 -28.76
CA ALA A 168 5.09 -14.06 -28.84
C ALA A 168 5.29 -15.00 -30.04
N ALA A 169 6.03 -14.49 -31.01
CA ALA A 169 6.44 -15.15 -32.22
C ALA A 169 7.22 -16.45 -31.94
N THR A 170 7.01 -17.42 -32.80
CA THR A 170 7.79 -18.65 -32.99
C THR A 170 9.29 -18.35 -33.18
N PRO A 171 10.18 -19.10 -32.53
CA PRO A 171 11.14 -19.96 -33.26
C PRO A 171 11.22 -21.39 -32.64
N PRO A 172 11.95 -22.34 -33.25
CA PRO A 172 11.50 -23.73 -33.34
C PRO A 172 11.91 -24.63 -32.16
N ASP A 173 10.97 -25.52 -31.84
CA ASP A 173 11.10 -26.97 -31.65
C ASP A 173 12.41 -27.54 -31.07
N LEU A 174 12.35 -28.02 -29.82
CA LEU A 174 12.99 -29.27 -29.38
C LEU A 174 12.19 -29.90 -28.21
N GLY A 175 11.29 -30.82 -28.56
CA GLY A 175 10.92 -32.05 -27.85
C GLY A 175 10.76 -32.11 -26.32
N GLY A 176 9.52 -32.29 -25.85
CA GLY A 176 9.21 -32.83 -24.51
C GLY A 176 7.69 -32.99 -24.27
N PRO A 177 7.22 -34.11 -23.67
CA PRO A 177 5.80 -34.48 -23.71
C PRO A 177 4.89 -33.69 -22.75
N SER A 178 3.70 -33.44 -23.28
CA SER A 178 2.54 -32.70 -22.78
C SER A 178 1.89 -33.25 -21.50
N PRO A 179 1.39 -32.39 -20.60
CA PRO A 179 0.20 -32.66 -19.81
C PRO A 179 -1.02 -31.86 -20.31
N ALA A 180 -2.16 -32.54 -20.40
CA ALA A 180 -3.41 -32.08 -21.02
C ALA A 180 -3.99 -30.76 -20.48
N PRO A 181 -4.71 -29.97 -21.32
CA PRO A 181 -5.29 -28.69 -20.92
C PRO A 181 -6.57 -28.87 -20.09
N ARG A 182 -6.58 -28.31 -18.88
CA ARG A 182 -7.82 -28.13 -18.10
C ARG A 182 -8.63 -26.99 -18.72
N ARG A 183 -9.89 -27.30 -19.07
CA ARG A 183 -10.88 -26.37 -19.63
C ARG A 183 -10.95 -25.07 -18.80
N ALA A 184 -10.79 -23.94 -19.49
CA ALA A 184 -11.02 -22.61 -18.94
C ALA A 184 -12.52 -22.43 -18.63
N VAL A 185 -12.83 -22.20 -17.36
CA VAL A 185 -14.15 -21.73 -16.93
C VAL A 185 -14.22 -20.23 -17.23
N THR A 186 -14.98 -19.87 -18.26
CA THR A 186 -15.25 -18.49 -18.64
C THR A 186 -16.25 -17.87 -17.67
N LEU A 187 -15.76 -17.30 -16.57
CA LEU A 187 -16.56 -16.38 -15.75
C LEU A 187 -16.72 -15.07 -16.52
N ARG A 188 -17.88 -14.91 -17.17
CA ARG A 188 -18.30 -13.65 -17.80
C ARG A 188 -18.30 -12.53 -16.74
N PRO A 189 -17.72 -11.35 -17.01
CA PRO A 189 -17.89 -10.20 -16.15
C PRO A 189 -19.38 -9.85 -16.11
N ARG A 190 -19.98 -9.87 -14.92
CA ARG A 190 -21.30 -9.27 -14.71
C ARG A 190 -21.16 -7.78 -15.00
N SER A 191 -21.71 -7.35 -16.14
CA SER A 191 -21.99 -5.95 -16.40
C SER A 191 -22.75 -5.40 -15.19
N GLY A 192 -22.21 -4.35 -14.57
CA GLY A 192 -22.92 -3.62 -13.51
C GLY A 192 -24.27 -3.19 -14.10
N THR A 193 -25.36 -3.68 -13.51
CA THR A 193 -26.69 -3.30 -13.98
C THR A 193 -26.86 -1.78 -13.80
N PRO A 194 -27.66 -1.10 -14.64
CA PRO A 194 -27.94 0.33 -14.49
C PRO A 194 -28.43 0.68 -13.08
N GLU A 195 -29.06 -0.28 -12.39
CA GLU A 195 -29.47 -0.17 -10.99
C GLU A 195 -28.31 0.03 -10.00
N SER A 196 -27.16 -0.60 -10.24
CA SER A 196 -25.97 -0.43 -9.38
C SER A 196 -25.39 0.98 -9.50
N LEU A 197 -25.42 1.54 -10.71
CA LEU A 197 -24.95 2.91 -10.96
C LEU A 197 -25.90 3.93 -10.36
N ALA A 198 -27.21 3.72 -10.51
CA ALA A 198 -28.23 4.57 -9.88
C ALA A 198 -28.12 4.57 -8.34
N LYS A 199 -27.86 3.41 -7.71
CA LYS A 199 -27.64 3.32 -6.26
C LYS A 199 -26.41 4.09 -5.81
N SER A 200 -25.30 3.99 -6.55
CA SER A 200 -24.08 4.73 -6.24
C SER A 200 -24.31 6.24 -6.34
N GLN A 201 -25.03 6.72 -7.36
CA GLN A 201 -25.35 8.13 -7.53
C GLN A 201 -26.27 8.65 -6.42
N ALA A 202 -27.28 7.88 -6.03
CA ALA A 202 -28.16 8.23 -4.92
C ALA A 202 -27.40 8.34 -3.59
N GLN A 203 -26.40 7.47 -3.37
CA GLN A 203 -25.56 7.52 -2.19
C GLN A 203 -24.68 8.77 -2.16
N THR A 204 -24.11 9.18 -3.31
CA THR A 204 -23.35 10.43 -3.42
C THR A 204 -24.21 11.65 -3.09
N ILE A 205 -25.40 11.76 -3.69
CA ILE A 205 -26.31 12.89 -3.46
C ILE A 205 -26.71 12.98 -1.97
N ARG A 206 -26.95 11.83 -1.32
CA ARG A 206 -27.28 11.79 0.11
C ARG A 206 -26.15 12.36 0.98
N LEU A 207 -24.91 11.99 0.69
CA LEU A 207 -23.74 12.48 1.44
C LEU A 207 -23.51 13.98 1.22
N GLU A 208 -23.72 14.49 0.02
CA GLU A 208 -23.61 15.92 -0.27
C GLU A 208 -24.65 16.75 0.51
N LEU A 209 -25.88 16.25 0.62
CA LEU A 209 -26.93 16.89 1.42
C LEU A 209 -26.60 16.89 2.93
N GLU A 210 -26.01 15.81 3.44
CA GLU A 210 -25.62 15.69 4.84
C GLU A 210 -24.48 16.68 5.18
N VAL A 211 -23.48 16.80 4.30
CA VAL A 211 -22.40 17.80 4.45
C VAL A 211 -22.95 19.22 4.43
N ALA A 212 -23.89 19.53 3.53
CA ALA A 212 -24.50 20.85 3.46
C ALA A 212 -25.28 21.20 4.74
N ASP A 213 -25.99 20.25 5.35
CA ASP A 213 -26.70 20.44 6.61
C ASP A 213 -25.71 20.69 7.77
N MET A 214 -24.65 19.90 7.88
CA MET A 214 -23.61 20.10 8.88
C MET A 214 -22.93 21.47 8.77
N GLU A 215 -22.65 21.93 7.55
CA GLU A 215 -22.09 23.26 7.30
C GLU A 215 -23.05 24.40 7.68
N GLN A 216 -24.35 24.19 7.50
CA GLN A 216 -25.38 25.14 7.93
C GLN A 216 -25.47 25.19 9.46
N GLN A 217 -25.47 24.03 10.13
CA GLN A 217 -25.46 23.95 11.60
C GLN A 217 -24.23 24.63 12.20
N LEU A 218 -23.04 24.42 11.62
CA LEU A 218 -21.81 25.09 12.03
C LEU A 218 -21.88 26.61 11.86
N ARG A 219 -22.49 27.10 10.78
CA ARG A 219 -22.70 28.55 10.56
C ARG A 219 -23.63 29.14 11.61
N LEU A 220 -24.74 28.47 11.95
CA LEU A 220 -25.66 28.92 12.98
C LEU A 220 -24.99 28.94 14.36
N ALA A 221 -24.27 27.88 14.73
CA ALA A 221 -23.54 27.81 15.99
C ALA A 221 -22.51 28.95 16.12
N ARG A 222 -21.80 29.28 15.03
CA ARG A 222 -20.86 30.42 14.99
C ARG A 222 -21.57 31.75 15.19
N SER A 223 -22.77 31.95 14.63
CA SER A 223 -23.53 33.20 14.80
C SER A 223 -24.09 33.42 16.21
N VAL A 224 -24.29 32.35 16.99
CA VAL A 224 -24.76 32.46 18.39
C VAL A 224 -23.62 32.81 19.35
N LEU A 225 -22.38 32.46 18.98
CA LEU A 225 -21.18 32.69 19.78
C LEU A 225 -20.50 34.04 19.51
N SER A 226 -20.93 34.77 18.47
CA SER A 226 -20.46 36.12 18.12
C SER A 226 -21.39 37.19 18.68
#